data_AF-A0A497BLM3-F1
#
_entry.id   AF-A0A497BLM3-F1
#
_cell.length_a   1.000
_cell.length_b   1.000
_cell.length_c   1.000
_cell.angle_alpha   90.00
_cell.angle_beta   90.00
_cell.angle_gamma   90.00
#
_symmetry.space_group_name_H-M   'P 1'
#
loop_
_entity.id
_entity.type
_entity.pdbx_description
1 polymer ?
#
loop_
_entity_poly.entity_id
_entity_poly.type
_entity_poly.pdbx_seq_one_letter_code
_entity_poly.pdbx_strand_id
1 'polypeptide(L)'
;NARVLIQGILFILLVANLAWQALLLAQEGSIPAVLGLESREEYLAEHNDPPYRAIRFINQFPPGSRVLFSGNGQSYYVTTDHVADVNHSNWGHLVYQWGDEPEQIRRALAAQGFTHIFYSGYDFTWQLNFDFDGSLARELTVFDEFAARCATLVYDEGEDGQVYALLDQCR
;
A
#
# COMPACT_ATOMS: atom_id res chain seq x y z
N ASN A 1 4.40 -47.23 -28.72
CA ASN A 1 4.24 -46.22 -29.80
C ASN A 1 4.51 -44.85 -29.19
N ALA A 2 5.68 -44.25 -29.44
CA ALA A 2 6.17 -43.07 -28.71
C ALA A 2 5.20 -41.88 -28.76
N ARG A 3 4.46 -41.72 -29.85
CA ARG A 3 3.41 -40.71 -30.01
C ARG A 3 2.30 -40.81 -28.97
N VAL A 4 1.81 -42.03 -28.69
CA VAL A 4 0.72 -42.25 -27.72
C VAL A 4 1.21 -41.97 -26.29
N LEU A 5 2.46 -42.35 -25.98
CA LEU A 5 3.09 -42.01 -24.69
C LEU A 5 3.22 -40.50 -24.51
N ILE A 6 3.70 -39.78 -25.53
CA ILE A 6 3.81 -38.31 -25.49
C ILE A 6 2.43 -37.67 -25.31
N GLN A 7 1.42 -38.13 -26.06
CA GLN A 7 0.05 -37.62 -25.94
C GLN A 7 -0.54 -37.87 -24.54
N GLY A 8 -0.30 -39.06 -23.97
CA GLY A 8 -0.72 -39.37 -22.61
C GLY A 8 -0.07 -38.47 -21.56
N ILE A 9 1.24 -38.23 -21.67
CA ILE A 9 1.97 -37.33 -20.77
C ILE A 9 1.44 -35.90 -20.88
N LEU A 10 1.26 -35.38 -22.10
CA LEU A 10 0.72 -34.04 -22.32
C LEU A 10 -0.70 -33.89 -21.76
N PHE A 11 -1.54 -34.91 -21.93
CA PHE A 11 -2.89 -34.89 -21.37
C PHE A 11 -2.88 -34.85 -19.84
N ILE A 12 -2.02 -35.66 -19.19
CA ILE A 12 -1.88 -35.65 -17.73
C ILE A 12 -1.40 -34.28 -17.24
N LEU A 13 -0.38 -33.70 -17.89
CA LEU A 13 0.13 -32.38 -17.53
C LEU A 13 -0.93 -31.28 -17.70
N LEU A 14 -1.73 -31.34 -18.77
CA LEU A 14 -2.82 -30.41 -19.01
C LEU A 14 -3.89 -30.52 -17.91
N VAL A 15 -4.32 -31.74 -17.58
CA VAL A 15 -5.33 -31.96 -16.53
C VAL A 15 -4.80 -31.52 -15.17
N ALA A 16 -3.56 -31.85 -14.83
CA ALA A 16 -2.94 -31.42 -13.57
C ALA A 16 -2.83 -29.89 -13.49
N ASN A 17 -2.44 -29.23 -14.59
CA ASN A 17 -2.38 -27.77 -14.65
C ASN A 17 -3.76 -27.13 -14.50
N LEU A 18 -4.77 -27.63 -15.21
CA LEU A 18 -6.15 -27.12 -15.08
C LEU A 18 -6.71 -27.31 -13.67
N ALA A 19 -6.48 -28.48 -13.06
CA ALA A 19 -6.90 -28.74 -11.68
C ALA A 19 -6.20 -27.78 -10.69
N TRP A 20 -4.91 -27.52 -10.90
CA TRP A 20 -4.14 -26.58 -10.08
C TRP A 20 -4.66 -25.14 -10.23
N GLN A 21 -4.91 -24.69 -11.46
CA GLN A 21 -5.45 -23.35 -11.71
C GLN A 21 -6.87 -23.19 -11.13
N ALA A 22 -7.71 -24.22 -11.22
CA ALA A 22 -9.03 -24.20 -10.60
C ALA A 22 -8.95 -24.12 -9.07
N LEU A 23 -7.98 -24.80 -8.46
CA LEU A 23 -7.74 -24.72 -7.01
C LEU A 23 -7.27 -23.31 -6.61
N LEU A 24 -6.33 -22.72 -7.35
CA LEU A 24 -5.86 -21.35 -7.09
C LEU A 24 -7.02 -20.35 -7.17
N LEU A 25 -7.85 -20.43 -8.22
CA LEU A 25 -9.01 -19.55 -8.36
C LEU A 25 -10.01 -19.71 -7.20
N ALA A 26 -10.21 -20.94 -6.72
CA ALA A 26 -11.07 -21.19 -5.56
C ALA A 26 -10.47 -20.66 -4.26
N GLN A 27 -9.13 -20.62 -4.15
CA GLN A 27 -8.40 -20.11 -2.98
C GLN A 27 -8.33 -18.58 -2.95
N GLU A 28 -8.34 -17.91 -4.11
CA GLU A 28 -8.35 -16.44 -4.20
C GLU A 28 -9.64 -15.79 -3.67
N GLY A 29 -10.67 -16.57 -3.34
CA GLY A 29 -11.90 -16.04 -2.74
C GLY A 29 -12.75 -15.16 -3.68
N SER A 30 -12.44 -15.10 -4.97
CA SER A 30 -13.13 -14.24 -5.95
C SER A 30 -14.46 -14.80 -6.47
N ILE A 31 -14.71 -16.10 -6.32
CA ILE A 31 -15.91 -16.77 -6.84
C ILE A 31 -17.21 -16.18 -6.24
N PRO A 32 -17.35 -15.98 -4.92
CA PRO A 32 -18.53 -15.32 -4.33
C PRO A 32 -18.81 -13.94 -4.94
N ALA A 33 -17.80 -13.09 -5.08
CA ALA A 33 -17.94 -11.77 -5.71
C ALA A 33 -18.39 -11.86 -7.18
N VAL A 34 -17.83 -12.77 -7.98
CA VAL A 34 -18.23 -12.99 -9.39
C VAL A 34 -19.68 -13.47 -9.51
N LEU A 35 -20.13 -14.31 -8.57
CA LEU A 35 -21.51 -14.80 -8.52
C LEU A 35 -22.50 -13.80 -7.91
N GLY A 36 -22.03 -12.64 -7.44
CA GLY A 36 -22.84 -11.63 -6.76
C GLY A 36 -23.31 -12.05 -5.36
N LEU A 37 -22.66 -13.04 -4.76
CA LEU A 37 -22.93 -13.52 -3.40
C LEU A 37 -22.22 -12.67 -2.33
N GLU A 38 -21.23 -11.89 -2.76
CA GLU A 38 -20.45 -10.96 -1.95
C GLU A 38 -20.47 -9.59 -2.62
N SER A 39 -20.66 -8.53 -1.84
CA SER A 39 -20.61 -7.16 -2.35
C SER A 39 -19.18 -6.73 -2.70
N ARG A 40 -19.04 -5.72 -3.54
CA ARG A 40 -17.73 -5.12 -3.86
C ARG A 40 -17.03 -4.64 -2.60
N GLU A 41 -17.78 -4.03 -1.69
CA GLU A 41 -17.24 -3.45 -0.45
C GLU A 41 -16.74 -4.53 0.50
N GLU A 42 -17.45 -5.66 0.61
CA GLU A 42 -17.01 -6.83 1.40
C GLU A 42 -15.74 -7.43 0.77
N TYR A 43 -15.77 -7.68 -0.54
CA TYR A 43 -14.63 -8.28 -1.25
C TYR A 43 -13.35 -7.46 -1.09
N LEU A 44 -13.43 -6.13 -1.26
CA LEU A 44 -12.27 -5.25 -1.11
C LEU A 44 -11.79 -5.12 0.33
N ALA A 45 -12.68 -5.25 1.32
CA ALA A 45 -12.31 -5.20 2.73
C ALA A 45 -11.62 -6.49 3.23
N GLU A 46 -11.72 -7.58 2.47
CA GLU A 46 -11.05 -8.86 2.74
C GLU A 46 -9.81 -9.08 1.84
N HIS A 47 -9.87 -8.67 0.57
CA HIS A 47 -8.85 -9.01 -0.45
C HIS A 47 -7.98 -7.83 -0.90
N ASN A 48 -8.38 -6.60 -0.57
CA ASN A 48 -7.62 -5.38 -0.83
C ASN A 48 -7.39 -4.60 0.48
N ASP A 49 -7.47 -5.30 1.60
CA ASP A 49 -6.97 -4.86 2.88
C ASP A 49 -5.45 -5.10 2.84
N PRO A 50 -4.65 -4.07 3.07
CA PRO A 50 -4.99 -2.93 3.95
C PRO A 50 -5.17 -1.54 3.34
N PRO A 51 -4.93 -1.23 2.05
CA PRO A 51 -5.21 0.12 1.61
C PRO A 51 -6.72 0.39 1.64
N TYR A 52 -7.61 -0.59 1.46
CA TYR A 52 -9.03 -0.30 1.30
C TYR A 52 -9.70 0.32 2.53
N ARG A 53 -9.44 -0.20 3.75
CA ARG A 53 -10.04 0.35 4.97
C ARG A 53 -9.47 1.72 5.33
N ALA A 54 -8.15 1.90 5.17
CA ALA A 54 -7.51 3.20 5.31
C ALA A 54 -8.02 4.22 4.29
N ILE A 55 -8.22 3.83 3.03
CA ILE A 55 -8.83 4.69 1.99
C ILE A 55 -10.25 5.09 2.38
N ARG A 56 -11.04 4.15 2.91
CA ARG A 56 -12.38 4.46 3.43
C ARG A 56 -12.35 5.45 4.58
N PHE A 57 -11.34 5.42 5.44
CA PHE A 57 -11.12 6.43 6.47
C PHE A 57 -10.72 7.78 5.85
N ILE A 58 -9.75 7.79 4.93
CA ILE A 58 -9.27 8.99 4.21
C ILE A 58 -10.41 9.70 3.47
N ASN A 59 -11.34 8.95 2.86
CA ASN A 59 -12.46 9.51 2.10
C ASN A 59 -13.49 10.25 2.97
N GLN A 60 -13.37 10.18 4.30
CA GLN A 60 -14.22 10.93 5.24
C GLN A 60 -13.64 12.29 5.62
N PHE A 61 -12.42 12.61 5.16
CA PHE A 61 -11.76 13.86 5.51
C PHE A 61 -12.51 15.09 4.97
N PRO A 62 -12.49 16.21 5.70
CA PRO A 62 -13.15 17.43 5.27
C PRO A 62 -12.51 18.01 4.00
N PRO A 63 -13.26 18.82 3.23
CA PRO A 63 -12.71 19.55 2.09
C PRO A 63 -11.47 20.36 2.47
N GLY A 64 -10.47 20.37 1.58
CA GLY A 64 -9.17 21.01 1.82
C GLY A 64 -8.13 20.07 2.46
N SER A 65 -8.51 18.85 2.83
CA SER A 65 -7.54 17.81 3.19
C SER A 65 -6.81 17.30 1.96
N ARG A 66 -5.50 17.09 2.10
CA ARG A 66 -4.64 16.54 1.06
C ARG A 66 -3.70 15.47 1.63
N VAL A 67 -3.68 14.30 1.01
CA VAL A 67 -2.94 13.13 1.53
C VAL A 67 -1.74 12.80 0.66
N LEU A 68 -0.58 12.62 1.25
CA LEU A 68 0.56 11.99 0.58
C LEU A 68 0.54 10.49 0.86
N PHE A 69 0.51 9.67 -0.18
CA PHE A 69 0.69 8.23 -0.02
C PHE A 69 2.18 7.91 0.05
N SER A 70 2.53 6.96 0.89
CA SER A 70 3.90 6.50 1.12
C SER A 70 3.91 4.98 1.29
N GLY A 71 4.66 4.28 0.44
CA GLY A 71 4.83 2.83 0.50
C GLY A 71 3.82 2.04 -0.33
N ASN A 72 2.68 2.62 -0.71
CA ASN A 72 1.67 1.95 -1.56
C ASN A 72 1.08 2.90 -2.61
N GLY A 73 1.05 2.46 -3.87
CA GLY A 73 0.51 3.23 -4.99
C GLY A 73 -0.99 3.04 -5.31
N GLN A 74 -1.71 2.17 -4.59
CA GLN A 74 -3.07 1.74 -4.92
C GLN A 74 -4.13 2.75 -4.48
N SER A 75 -4.16 3.94 -5.07
CA SER A 75 -5.09 5.02 -4.71
C SER A 75 -6.40 5.06 -5.51
N TYR A 76 -6.73 4.00 -6.26
CA TYR A 76 -7.85 3.97 -7.22
C TYR A 76 -9.24 4.27 -6.63
N TYR A 77 -9.42 4.12 -5.32
CA TYR A 77 -10.68 4.34 -4.60
C TYR A 77 -10.70 5.63 -3.78
N VAL A 78 -9.63 6.44 -3.85
CA VAL A 78 -9.50 7.65 -3.06
C VAL A 78 -10.28 8.80 -3.71
N THR A 79 -11.13 9.44 -2.92
CA THR A 79 -11.92 10.62 -3.32
C THR A 79 -11.37 11.92 -2.74
N THR A 80 -10.58 11.85 -1.67
CA THR A 80 -9.87 13.00 -1.09
C THR A 80 -8.70 13.42 -1.99
N ASP A 81 -8.36 14.71 -2.03
CA ASP A 81 -7.19 15.19 -2.76
C ASP A 81 -5.94 14.45 -2.26
N HIS A 82 -5.13 13.92 -3.18
CA HIS A 82 -3.99 13.10 -2.81
C HIS A 82 -2.91 13.06 -3.89
N VAL A 83 -1.72 12.66 -3.47
CA VAL A 83 -0.63 12.24 -4.35
C VAL A 83 -0.34 10.77 -4.08
N ALA A 84 -0.55 9.94 -5.11
CA ALA A 84 -0.29 8.51 -5.06
C ALA A 84 1.21 8.21 -5.04
N ASP A 85 1.61 7.08 -4.47
CA ASP A 85 3.00 6.62 -4.49
C ASP A 85 3.23 5.56 -5.57
N VAL A 86 3.05 5.95 -6.83
CA VAL A 86 3.06 5.02 -7.98
C VAL A 86 4.38 4.24 -8.10
N ASN A 87 5.49 4.82 -7.64
CA ASN A 87 6.82 4.25 -7.73
C ASN A 87 7.39 3.79 -6.39
N HIS A 88 6.61 3.84 -5.30
CA HIS A 88 7.08 3.55 -3.94
C HIS A 88 8.30 4.40 -3.53
N SER A 89 8.29 5.68 -3.90
CA SER A 89 9.43 6.58 -3.77
C SER A 89 9.08 7.94 -3.17
N ASN A 90 7.80 8.22 -2.86
CA ASN A 90 7.39 9.54 -2.35
C ASN A 90 8.16 9.95 -1.10
N TRP A 91 8.32 9.02 -0.14
CA TRP A 91 9.07 9.30 1.09
C TRP A 91 10.57 9.49 0.83
N GLY A 92 11.22 8.55 0.13
CA GLY A 92 12.63 8.67 -0.22
C GLY A 92 12.93 9.94 -1.03
N HIS A 93 12.01 10.37 -1.90
CA HIS A 93 12.12 11.64 -2.61
C HIS A 93 12.11 12.85 -1.67
N LEU A 94 11.25 12.86 -0.65
CA LEU A 94 11.25 13.93 0.35
C LEU A 94 12.56 13.99 1.13
N VAL A 95 13.07 12.83 1.56
CA VAL A 95 14.35 12.74 2.28
C VAL A 95 15.51 13.20 1.38
N TYR A 96 15.53 12.79 0.12
CA TYR A 96 16.54 13.22 -0.86
C TYR A 96 16.49 14.74 -1.10
N GLN A 97 15.29 15.31 -1.25
CA GLN A 97 15.12 16.71 -1.62
C GLN A 97 15.33 17.67 -0.44
N TRP A 98 14.89 17.29 0.76
CA TRP A 98 14.82 18.18 1.92
C TRP A 98 15.70 17.75 3.10
N GLY A 99 16.45 16.66 2.95
CA GLY A 99 17.30 16.11 4.00
C GLY A 99 16.54 15.23 4.99
N ASP A 100 17.23 14.87 6.07
CA ASP A 100 16.76 13.98 7.13
C ASP A 100 16.16 14.72 8.35
N GLU A 101 16.17 16.05 8.34
CA GLU A 101 15.61 16.86 9.43
C GLU A 101 14.07 16.92 9.38
N PRO A 102 13.35 16.39 10.39
CA PRO A 102 11.88 16.31 10.39
C PRO A 102 11.17 17.64 10.13
N GLU A 103 11.64 18.73 10.74
CA GLU A 103 11.07 20.06 10.54
C GLU A 103 11.21 20.56 9.10
N GLN A 104 12.26 20.17 8.38
CA GLN A 104 12.43 20.56 6.98
C GLN A 104 11.40 19.85 6.11
N ILE A 105 11.26 18.54 6.26
CA ILE A 105 10.25 17.73 5.57
C ILE A 105 8.84 18.25 5.92
N ARG A 106 8.55 18.56 7.19
CA ARG A 106 7.25 19.10 7.60
C ARG A 106 6.94 20.43 6.93
N ARG A 107 7.90 21.36 6.89
CA ARG A 107 7.71 22.64 6.19
C ARG A 107 7.47 22.45 4.70
N ALA A 108 8.19 21.53 4.06
CA ALA A 108 8.01 21.21 2.64
C ALA A 108 6.61 20.62 2.35
N LEU A 109 6.14 19.71 3.20
CA LEU A 109 4.79 19.15 3.11
C LEU A 109 3.71 20.23 3.29
N ALA A 110 3.85 21.08 4.31
CA ALA A 110 2.93 22.18 4.58
C ALA A 110 2.89 23.20 3.43
N ALA A 111 4.04 23.53 2.84
CA ALA A 111 4.14 24.43 1.69
C ALA A 111 3.43 23.88 0.43
N GLN A 112 3.30 22.56 0.32
CA GLN A 112 2.56 21.88 -0.74
C GLN A 112 1.09 21.60 -0.38
N GLY A 113 0.65 22.02 0.81
CA GLY A 113 -0.73 21.88 1.27
C GLY A 113 -1.09 20.47 1.76
N PHE A 114 -0.11 19.58 1.99
CA PHE A 114 -0.40 18.27 2.57
C PHE A 114 -0.85 18.41 4.02
N THR A 115 -1.89 17.67 4.39
CA THR A 115 -2.44 17.63 5.74
C THR A 115 -2.29 16.26 6.39
N HIS A 116 -2.18 15.20 5.59
CA HIS A 116 -2.01 13.83 6.08
C HIS A 116 -0.98 13.05 5.26
N ILE A 117 -0.46 11.98 5.86
CA ILE A 117 0.31 10.93 5.19
C ILE A 117 -0.42 9.60 5.38
N PHE A 118 -0.66 8.89 4.30
CA PHE A 118 -0.94 7.46 4.34
C PHE A 118 0.40 6.71 4.29
N TYR A 119 0.58 5.74 5.18
CA TYR A 119 1.80 4.95 5.31
C TYR A 119 1.45 3.46 5.26
N SER A 120 2.07 2.75 4.31
CA SER A 120 2.05 1.28 4.25
C SER A 120 3.38 0.72 4.73
N GLY A 121 3.42 0.33 6.00
CA GLY A 121 4.59 -0.29 6.62
C GLY A 121 4.89 -1.69 6.09
N TYR A 122 3.89 -2.51 5.76
CA TYR A 122 4.10 -3.83 5.15
C TYR A 122 4.81 -3.73 3.81
N ASP A 123 4.38 -2.81 2.94
CA ASP A 123 5.03 -2.64 1.65
C ASP A 123 6.49 -2.20 1.83
N PHE A 124 6.77 -1.36 2.84
CA PHE A 124 8.14 -1.03 3.20
C PHE A 124 8.91 -2.23 3.77
N THR A 125 8.30 -3.04 4.64
CA THR A 125 8.87 -4.30 5.14
C THR A 125 9.21 -5.26 4.00
N TRP A 126 8.34 -5.35 3.00
CA TRP A 126 8.59 -6.15 1.80
C TRP A 126 9.74 -5.56 0.98
N GLN A 127 9.76 -4.25 0.76
CA GLN A 127 10.81 -3.55 0.00
C GLN A 127 12.19 -3.64 0.66
N LEU A 128 12.28 -3.72 2.00
CA LEU A 128 13.54 -3.92 2.72
C LEU A 128 14.28 -5.21 2.31
N ASN A 129 13.59 -6.22 1.75
CA ASN A 129 14.25 -7.40 1.18
C ASN A 129 15.14 -7.08 -0.04
N PHE A 130 14.98 -5.90 -0.63
CA PHE A 130 15.71 -5.43 -1.80
C PHE A 130 16.59 -4.20 -1.50
N ASP A 131 16.69 -3.79 -0.23
CA ASP A 131 17.49 -2.65 0.23
C ASP A 131 18.96 -3.04 0.44
N PHE A 132 19.66 -3.33 -0.65
CA PHE A 132 21.04 -3.84 -0.60
C PHE A 132 22.07 -2.81 -0.11
N ASP A 133 21.76 -1.52 -0.21
CA ASP A 133 22.66 -0.43 0.21
C ASP A 133 22.24 0.24 1.53
N GLY A 134 21.12 -0.18 2.12
CA GLY A 134 20.62 0.36 3.38
C GLY A 134 19.97 1.75 3.24
N SER A 135 19.69 2.19 2.01
CA SER A 135 19.11 3.50 1.74
C SER A 135 17.68 3.60 2.28
N LEU A 136 16.86 2.57 2.05
CA LEU A 136 15.48 2.53 2.54
C LEU A 136 15.44 2.42 4.06
N ALA A 137 16.26 1.56 4.68
CA ALA A 137 16.31 1.44 6.14
C ALA A 137 16.64 2.77 6.83
N ARG A 138 17.56 3.55 6.26
CA ARG A 138 17.85 4.92 6.71
C ARG A 138 16.65 5.84 6.54
N GLU A 139 15.98 5.80 5.40
CA GLU A 139 14.78 6.62 5.14
C GLU A 139 13.63 6.30 6.09
N LEU A 140 13.41 5.03 6.44
CA LEU A 140 12.39 4.64 7.41
C LEU A 140 12.73 5.11 8.82
N THR A 141 14.01 5.14 9.19
CA THR A 141 14.44 5.76 10.45
C THR A 141 14.08 7.25 10.50
N VAL A 142 14.23 7.97 9.38
CA VAL A 142 13.77 9.36 9.26
C VAL A 142 12.24 9.45 9.36
N PHE A 143 11.51 8.49 8.81
CA PHE A 143 10.04 8.46 8.93
C PHE A 143 9.61 8.28 10.37
N ASP A 144 10.23 7.37 11.12
CA ASP A 144 9.93 7.14 12.53
C ASP A 144 10.14 8.40 13.37
N GLU A 145 11.26 9.11 13.15
CA GLU A 145 11.54 10.37 13.83
C GLU A 145 10.53 11.46 13.42
N PHE A 146 10.23 11.56 12.12
CA PHE A 146 9.24 12.49 11.60
C PHE A 146 7.84 12.23 12.17
N ALA A 147 7.40 10.98 12.20
CA ALA A 147 6.09 10.60 12.72
C ALA A 147 5.98 10.91 14.22
N ALA A 148 7.05 10.67 14.98
CA ALA A 148 7.09 10.96 16.43
C ALA A 148 7.01 12.46 16.74
N ARG A 149 7.65 13.30 15.93
CA ARG A 149 7.78 14.75 16.18
C ARG A 149 6.74 15.60 15.46
N CYS A 150 6.43 15.28 14.21
CA CYS A 150 5.73 16.16 13.28
C CYS A 150 4.34 15.66 12.86
N ALA A 151 3.90 14.50 13.35
CA ALA A 151 2.60 13.94 13.02
C ALA A 151 1.90 13.30 14.23
N THR A 152 0.64 12.92 14.04
CA THR A 152 -0.15 12.15 15.00
C THR A 152 -0.88 11.04 14.26
N LEU A 153 -0.73 9.81 14.72
CA LEU A 153 -1.47 8.66 14.19
C LEU A 153 -2.97 8.84 14.48
N VAL A 154 -3.77 8.90 13.41
CA VAL A 154 -5.23 9.11 13.50
C VAL A 154 -6.03 7.88 13.04
N TYR A 155 -5.36 6.92 12.39
CA TYR A 155 -5.92 5.65 11.99
C TYR A 155 -4.82 4.60 11.92
N ASP A 156 -5.11 3.39 12.39
CA ASP A 156 -4.17 2.28 12.49
C ASP A 156 -4.90 0.96 12.25
N GLU A 157 -4.63 0.33 11.10
CA GLU A 157 -5.06 -1.02 10.75
C GLU A 157 -3.84 -1.97 10.73
N GLY A 158 -2.90 -1.79 11.67
CA GLY A 158 -1.66 -2.58 11.73
C GLY A 158 -0.57 -2.02 10.83
N GLU A 159 0.37 -2.87 10.40
CA GLU A 159 1.55 -2.45 9.62
C GLU A 159 1.20 -1.88 8.24
N ASP A 160 -0.05 -1.93 7.85
CA ASP A 160 -0.40 -2.20 6.47
C ASP A 160 -1.34 -1.06 5.95
N GLY A 161 -1.88 -0.27 6.89
CA GLY A 161 -2.67 0.93 6.60
C GLY A 161 -2.71 1.89 7.78
N GLN A 162 -1.72 2.78 7.85
CA GLN A 162 -1.65 3.83 8.87
C GLN A 162 -1.90 5.20 8.25
N VAL A 163 -2.61 6.07 8.97
CA VAL A 163 -2.82 7.46 8.55
C VAL A 163 -2.38 8.41 9.63
N TYR A 164 -1.50 9.33 9.25
CA TYR A 164 -0.91 10.33 10.12
C TYR A 164 -1.43 11.71 9.75
N ALA A 165 -1.99 12.43 10.71
CA ALA A 165 -2.29 13.85 10.57
C ALA A 165 -1.05 14.68 10.90
N LEU A 166 -0.73 15.65 10.04
CA LEU A 166 0.46 16.48 10.17
C LEU A 166 0.26 17.59 11.22
N LEU A 167 1.13 17.70 12.21
CA LEU A 167 1.06 18.72 13.27
C LEU A 167 1.55 20.08 12.81
N ASP A 168 0.82 21.17 13.07
CA ASP A 168 1.21 22.53 12.66
C ASP A 168 2.68 22.88 12.95
N GLN A 169 3.19 22.44 14.09
CA GLN A 169 4.59 22.48 14.47
C GLN A 169 5.02 21.13 15.03
N CYS A 170 6.27 20.75 14.76
CA CYS A 170 6.87 19.56 15.34
C CYS A 170 7.12 19.77 16.85
N ARG A 171 7.12 18.67 17.62
CA ARG A 171 7.32 18.62 19.07
C ARG A 171 8.80 18.66 19.46
#